data_AF-A0A6J4UU63-F1
#
_entry.id   AF-A0A6J4UU63-F1
#
_cell.length_a   1.000
_cell.length_b   1.000
_cell.length_c   1.000
_cell.angle_alpha   90.00
_cell.angle_beta   90.00
_cell.angle_gamma   90.00
#
_symmetry.space_group_name_H-M   'P 1'
#
loop_
_entity.id
_entity.type
_entity.pdbx_description
1 polymer ?
#
loop_
_entity_poly.entity_id
_entity_poly.type
_entity_poly.pdbx_seq_one_letter_code
_entity_poly.pdbx_strand_id
1 'polypeptide(L)'
;MQRGDLPGAPVVTAELIPANGRYGEVFDRGYQRYGGVRLGRGHGVWAVARYSMRRAMGFKKSWSSKVIPFFVYIAATLTAVIPIGIEAFIDQRVIGYPEFFGFLYLLQGIFIATIAPEFLCSDRRENVLSLYFCRAITRLDYLLGKLLGAGLLALTVTLAPALILWFGRQSQADAPLDALWSNLPDLGRLVFVGVMLALYLSSGGLMISSFTGRKSIAVAVIIVGVVVIEALVGLLSVAVDGDLQRYSIVVSPTLVSAGLSDSIFRPDDPTLDFPWWGYAVTMVVTILGCIAIMYRRYVRED
;
A
#
# COMPACT_ATOMS: atom_id res chain seq x y z
N MET A 1 19.64 -58.70 54.43
CA MET A 1 20.39 -57.45 54.60
C MET A 1 21.71 -57.57 53.83
N GLN A 2 22.08 -56.52 53.07
CA GLN A 2 23.38 -56.21 52.40
C GLN A 2 23.86 -57.17 51.29
N ARG A 3 23.92 -56.77 50.01
CA ARG A 3 24.81 -55.84 49.23
C ARG A 3 26.03 -56.57 48.65
N GLY A 4 26.22 -56.48 47.33
CA GLY A 4 27.45 -56.88 46.64
C GLY A 4 27.39 -56.52 45.15
N ASP A 5 28.20 -55.54 44.75
CA ASP A 5 28.36 -54.98 43.41
C ASP A 5 29.13 -55.91 42.44
N LEU A 6 28.96 -55.57 41.16
CA LEU A 6 29.33 -56.19 39.88
C LEU A 6 30.83 -56.53 39.65
N PRO A 7 31.10 -57.38 38.63
CA PRO A 7 32.26 -57.19 37.77
C PRO A 7 31.95 -57.16 36.25
N GLY A 8 32.50 -56.15 35.57
CA GLY A 8 33.23 -56.21 34.28
C GLY A 8 32.56 -56.77 33.01
N ALA A 9 32.29 -55.88 32.04
CA ALA A 9 31.70 -56.13 30.72
C ALA A 9 32.55 -56.95 29.72
N PRO A 10 31.94 -57.41 28.61
CA PRO A 10 32.60 -57.41 27.31
C PRO A 10 32.10 -56.24 26.45
N VAL A 11 33.07 -55.52 25.88
CA VAL A 11 32.92 -54.47 24.87
C VAL A 11 32.34 -55.08 23.60
N VAL A 12 31.14 -54.67 23.20
CA VAL A 12 30.61 -54.99 21.87
C VAL A 12 31.16 -53.94 20.92
N THR A 13 32.12 -54.36 20.11
CA THR A 13 32.67 -53.62 18.96
C THR A 13 31.51 -53.22 18.04
N ALA A 14 31.31 -51.92 17.88
CA ALA A 14 30.40 -51.38 16.88
C ALA A 14 30.95 -51.70 15.49
N GLU A 15 30.40 -52.73 14.85
CA GLU A 15 30.58 -52.95 13.43
C GLU A 15 29.81 -51.84 12.69
N LEU A 16 30.55 -50.85 12.20
CA LEU A 16 30.03 -49.81 11.31
C LEU A 16 29.66 -50.46 9.97
N ILE A 17 28.45 -50.98 9.87
CA ILE A 17 27.83 -51.29 8.59
C ILE A 17 27.59 -49.94 7.89
N PRO A 18 28.17 -49.67 6.70
CA PRO A 18 27.85 -48.47 5.96
C PRO A 18 26.43 -48.64 5.40
N ALA A 19 25.45 -48.17 6.15
CA ALA A 19 24.10 -48.04 5.65
C ALA A 19 24.09 -46.89 4.64
N ASN A 20 24.24 -47.26 3.37
CA ASN A 20 23.85 -46.47 2.21
C ASN A 20 22.61 -45.63 2.57
N GLY A 21 22.78 -44.30 2.55
CA GLY A 21 21.80 -43.33 3.00
C GLY A 21 20.42 -43.63 2.42
N ARG A 22 19.55 -44.16 3.27
CA ARG A 22 18.13 -44.29 2.97
C ARG A 22 17.58 -42.88 2.80
N TYR A 23 17.31 -42.52 1.55
CA TYR A 23 16.56 -41.33 1.21
C TYR A 23 15.17 -41.47 1.85
N GLY A 24 14.85 -40.64 2.84
CA GLY A 24 13.52 -40.61 3.48
C GLY A 24 13.46 -41.00 4.97
N GLU A 25 14.42 -40.60 5.80
CA GLU A 25 14.18 -40.58 7.25
C GLU A 25 13.16 -39.47 7.59
N VAL A 26 11.94 -39.88 7.95
CA VAL A 26 10.93 -39.00 8.54
C VAL A 26 11.30 -38.82 10.01
N PHE A 27 11.99 -37.72 10.32
CA PHE A 27 12.18 -37.32 11.70
C PHE A 27 10.83 -36.93 12.30
N ASP A 28 10.39 -37.66 13.34
CA ASP A 28 9.26 -37.24 14.16
C ASP A 28 9.66 -35.97 14.91
N ARG A 29 9.42 -34.83 14.27
CA ARG A 29 9.48 -33.52 14.91
C ARG A 29 8.22 -33.40 15.75
N GLY A 30 8.22 -34.04 16.91
CA GLY A 30 7.08 -34.14 17.82
C GLY A 30 6.21 -32.89 17.77
N TYR A 31 4.97 -33.05 17.32
CA TYR A 31 4.04 -31.93 17.14
C TYR A 31 3.72 -31.34 18.51
N GLN A 32 4.25 -30.16 18.79
CA GLN A 32 3.84 -29.39 19.96
C GLN A 32 2.44 -28.83 19.72
N ARG A 33 1.50 -29.17 20.60
CA ARG A 33 0.18 -28.54 20.60
C ARG A 33 0.36 -27.05 20.90
N TYR A 34 -0.25 -26.20 20.08
CA TYR A 34 -0.30 -24.78 20.34
C TYR A 34 -1.14 -24.53 21.60
N GLY A 35 -0.48 -24.19 22.70
CA GLY A 35 -1.12 -23.86 23.99
C GLY A 35 -1.42 -22.38 24.18
N GLY A 36 -1.09 -21.53 23.20
CA GLY A 36 -1.32 -20.09 23.27
C GLY A 36 -2.78 -19.70 23.08
N VAL A 37 -3.12 -18.48 23.49
CA VAL A 37 -4.46 -17.89 23.29
C VAL A 37 -4.73 -17.68 21.80
N ARG A 38 -5.91 -18.07 21.32
CA ARG A 38 -6.33 -17.85 19.94
C ARG A 38 -6.74 -16.38 19.75
N LEU A 39 -5.96 -15.63 18.96
CA LEU A 39 -6.09 -14.17 18.82
C LEU A 39 -7.19 -13.71 17.83
N GLY A 40 -8.02 -14.64 17.33
CA GLY A 40 -9.17 -14.33 16.47
C GLY A 40 -8.82 -13.86 15.05
N ARG A 41 -9.86 -13.45 14.29
CA ARG A 41 -9.76 -13.10 12.86
C ARG A 41 -9.01 -11.80 12.61
N GLY A 42 -9.25 -10.76 13.43
CA GLY A 42 -8.60 -9.46 13.29
C GLY A 42 -7.07 -9.55 13.41
N HIS A 43 -6.57 -10.42 14.31
CA HIS A 43 -5.14 -10.67 14.40
C HIS A 43 -4.58 -11.35 13.13
N GLY A 44 -5.35 -12.24 12.50
CA GLY A 44 -5.00 -12.82 11.21
C GLY A 44 -4.85 -11.78 10.11
N VAL A 45 -5.83 -10.86 10.00
CA VAL A 45 -5.80 -9.72 9.06
C VAL A 45 -4.55 -8.86 9.29
N TRP A 46 -4.30 -8.49 10.55
CA TRP A 46 -3.13 -7.68 10.91
C TRP A 46 -1.81 -8.39 10.64
N ALA A 47 -1.73 -9.70 10.91
CA ALA A 47 -0.53 -10.49 10.63
C ALA A 47 -0.21 -10.50 9.12
N VAL A 48 -1.23 -10.68 8.26
CA VAL A 48 -1.08 -10.60 6.80
C VAL A 48 -0.66 -9.19 6.37
N ALA A 49 -1.27 -8.15 6.94
CA ALA A 49 -0.92 -6.77 6.63
C ALA A 49 0.54 -6.45 7.02
N ARG A 50 0.92 -6.72 8.27
CA ARG A 50 2.27 -6.49 8.80
C ARG A 50 3.34 -7.25 8.01
N TYR A 51 3.06 -8.51 7.67
CA TYR A 51 3.97 -9.31 6.83
C TYR A 51 4.14 -8.69 5.45
N SER A 52 3.03 -8.32 4.80
CA SER A 52 3.04 -7.73 3.46
C SER A 52 3.75 -6.38 3.42
N MET A 53 3.52 -5.51 4.42
CA MET A 53 4.21 -4.23 4.56
C MET A 53 5.74 -4.42 4.70
N ARG A 54 6.17 -5.33 5.58
CA ARG A 54 7.60 -5.63 5.76
C ARG A 54 8.23 -6.16 4.47
N ARG A 55 7.52 -7.04 3.76
CA ARG A 55 8.02 -7.61 2.50
C ARG A 55 8.16 -6.55 1.41
N ALA A 56 7.20 -5.63 1.30
CA ALA A 56 7.22 -4.53 0.34
C ALA A 56 8.31 -3.51 0.63
N MET A 57 8.55 -3.19 1.90
CA MET A 57 9.66 -2.31 2.33
C MET A 57 11.04 -2.99 2.27
N GLY A 58 11.13 -4.21 1.73
CA GLY A 58 12.41 -4.91 1.53
C GLY A 58 13.04 -5.44 2.82
N PHE A 59 12.28 -5.65 3.89
CA PHE A 59 12.82 -6.32 5.08
C PHE A 59 13.24 -7.75 4.73
N LYS A 60 14.44 -8.15 5.19
CA LYS A 60 15.10 -9.44 4.88
C LYS A 60 15.44 -9.65 3.39
N LYS A 61 15.44 -8.59 2.56
CA LYS A 61 15.96 -8.60 1.20
C LYS A 61 17.27 -7.81 1.10
N SER A 62 17.94 -7.92 -0.04
CA SER A 62 19.11 -7.11 -0.40
C SER A 62 18.80 -5.61 -0.32
N TRP A 63 19.84 -4.80 -0.11
CA TRP A 63 19.71 -3.34 -0.02
C TRP A 63 19.04 -2.72 -1.27
N SER A 64 19.26 -3.32 -2.45
CA SER A 64 18.61 -2.89 -3.70
C SER A 64 17.08 -2.87 -3.66
N SER A 65 16.44 -3.74 -2.86
CA SER A 65 14.98 -3.75 -2.72
C SER A 65 14.42 -2.58 -1.91
N LYS A 66 15.28 -1.82 -1.22
CA LYS A 66 14.90 -0.67 -0.38
C LYS A 66 15.07 0.67 -1.09
N VAL A 67 15.76 0.68 -2.23
CA VAL A 67 16.13 1.87 -2.99
C VAL A 67 14.90 2.66 -3.41
N ILE A 68 13.94 2.02 -4.10
CA ILE A 68 12.77 2.73 -4.62
C ILE A 68 11.89 3.30 -3.50
N PRO A 69 11.46 2.52 -2.47
CA PRO A 69 10.74 3.09 -1.33
C PRO A 69 11.47 4.27 -0.70
N PHE A 70 12.77 4.14 -0.46
CA PHE A 70 13.58 5.18 0.18
C PHE A 70 13.60 6.48 -0.63
N PHE A 71 13.85 6.40 -1.95
CA PHE A 71 13.84 7.57 -2.81
C PHE A 71 12.46 8.22 -2.91
N VAL A 72 11.38 7.44 -2.91
CA VAL A 72 10.02 8.03 -2.89
C VAL A 72 9.77 8.76 -1.57
N TYR A 73 10.15 8.19 -0.41
CA TYR A 73 10.00 8.89 0.86
C TYR A 73 10.82 10.18 0.90
N ILE A 74 12.05 10.17 0.40
CA ILE A 74 12.88 11.38 0.30
C ILE A 74 12.19 12.40 -0.60
N ALA A 75 11.82 12.02 -1.82
CA ALA A 75 11.19 12.92 -2.78
C ALA A 75 9.89 13.51 -2.22
N ALA A 76 9.04 12.69 -1.61
CA ALA A 76 7.78 13.13 -1.02
C ALA A 76 8.01 14.05 0.19
N THR A 77 9.05 13.82 0.99
CA THR A 77 9.41 14.73 2.08
C THR A 77 9.96 16.06 1.53
N LEU A 78 10.76 16.01 0.47
CA LEU A 78 11.32 17.21 -0.16
C LEU A 78 10.24 18.09 -0.78
N THR A 79 9.15 17.53 -1.33
CA THR A 79 8.02 18.34 -1.84
C THR A 79 7.32 19.14 -0.74
N ALA A 80 7.47 18.74 0.53
CA ALA A 80 7.00 19.53 1.68
C ALA A 80 8.08 20.49 2.20
N VAL A 81 9.29 19.98 2.45
CA VAL A 81 10.37 20.72 3.13
C VAL A 81 10.90 21.89 2.29
N ILE A 82 11.04 21.72 0.98
CA ILE A 82 11.57 22.78 0.11
C ILE A 82 10.64 24.01 0.10
N PRO A 83 9.32 23.88 -0.16
CA PRO A 83 8.42 25.02 -0.05
C PRO A 83 8.42 25.68 1.32
N ILE A 84 8.38 24.89 2.42
CA ILE A 84 8.45 25.44 3.79
C ILE A 84 9.71 26.29 3.97
N GLY A 85 10.86 25.80 3.51
CA GLY A 85 12.12 26.51 3.61
C GLY A 85 12.14 27.81 2.82
N ILE A 86 11.59 27.82 1.60
CA ILE A 86 11.50 29.03 0.77
C ILE A 86 10.50 30.03 1.38
N GLU A 87 9.31 29.55 1.79
CA GLU A 87 8.26 30.34 2.46
C GLU A 87 8.76 30.98 3.77
N ALA A 88 9.79 30.45 4.41
CA ALA A 88 10.39 31.08 5.59
C ALA A 88 11.21 32.35 5.26
N PHE A 89 11.64 32.53 4.01
CA PHE A 89 12.40 33.69 3.55
C PHE A 89 11.56 34.66 2.72
N ILE A 90 10.44 34.21 2.18
CA ILE A 90 9.53 35.03 1.38
C ILE A 90 8.16 34.99 2.05
N ASP A 91 7.56 36.15 2.34
CA ASP A 91 6.26 36.25 3.02
C ASP A 91 5.07 35.95 2.07
N GLN A 92 5.19 34.87 1.30
CA GLN A 92 4.21 34.42 0.32
C GLN A 92 4.25 32.90 0.14
N ARG A 93 3.10 32.30 -0.15
CA ARG A 93 3.00 30.85 -0.41
C ARG A 93 3.65 30.50 -1.74
N VAL A 94 4.55 29.53 -1.72
CA VAL A 94 5.28 29.06 -2.92
C VAL A 94 4.47 28.00 -3.67
N ILE A 95 3.73 27.17 -2.92
CA ILE A 95 2.95 26.07 -3.48
C ILE A 95 1.57 26.00 -2.85
N GLY A 96 0.51 25.80 -3.64
CA GLY A 96 -0.81 25.49 -3.09
C GLY A 96 -0.89 24.03 -2.64
N TYR A 97 -1.92 23.70 -1.87
CA TYR A 97 -2.21 22.30 -1.55
C TYR A 97 -2.54 21.45 -2.79
N PRO A 98 -3.25 21.95 -3.82
CA PRO A 98 -3.50 21.18 -5.04
C PRO A 98 -2.23 20.76 -5.77
N GLU A 99 -1.30 21.69 -6.00
CA GLU A 99 -0.03 21.37 -6.67
C GLU A 99 0.79 20.37 -5.84
N PHE A 100 0.80 20.55 -4.51
CA PHE A 100 1.47 19.63 -3.59
C PHE A 100 0.89 18.21 -3.69
N PHE A 101 -0.43 18.05 -3.70
CA PHE A 101 -1.07 16.74 -3.87
C PHE A 101 -0.88 16.18 -5.28
N GLY A 102 -0.74 17.02 -6.30
CA GLY A 102 -0.35 16.60 -7.65
C GLY A 102 1.03 15.95 -7.69
N PHE A 103 2.02 16.54 -7.01
CA PHE A 103 3.34 15.89 -6.86
C PHE A 103 3.25 14.59 -6.06
N LEU A 104 2.47 14.56 -4.97
CA LEU A 104 2.26 13.34 -4.20
C LEU A 104 1.57 12.25 -5.01
N TYR A 105 0.62 12.57 -5.89
CA TYR A 105 -0.03 11.61 -6.78
C TYR A 105 1.00 10.86 -7.64
N LEU A 106 1.94 11.58 -8.27
CA LEU A 106 2.99 10.99 -9.09
C LEU A 106 3.88 10.05 -8.26
N LEU A 107 4.38 10.55 -7.12
CA LEU A 107 5.26 9.78 -6.24
C LEU A 107 4.56 8.55 -5.66
N GLN A 108 3.30 8.71 -5.26
CA GLN A 108 2.43 7.65 -4.77
C GLN A 108 2.19 6.59 -5.87
N GLY A 109 1.97 7.01 -7.11
CA GLY A 109 1.83 6.11 -8.26
C GLY A 109 3.05 5.22 -8.46
N ILE A 110 4.26 5.80 -8.44
CA ILE A 110 5.53 5.06 -8.53
C ILE A 110 5.66 4.09 -7.35
N PHE A 111 5.38 4.55 -6.13
CA PHE A 111 5.46 3.74 -4.94
C PHE A 111 4.53 2.52 -5.02
N ILE A 112 3.25 2.74 -5.33
CA ILE A 112 2.25 1.68 -5.49
C ILE A 112 2.62 0.72 -6.61
N ALA A 113 3.08 1.21 -7.75
CA ALA A 113 3.52 0.38 -8.86
C ALA A 113 4.59 -0.63 -8.44
N THR A 114 5.46 -0.27 -7.49
CA THR A 114 6.51 -1.16 -6.97
C THR A 114 6.05 -2.07 -5.85
N ILE A 115 5.20 -1.59 -4.93
CA ILE A 115 4.83 -2.37 -3.74
C ILE A 115 3.64 -3.32 -4.00
N ALA A 116 2.66 -2.94 -4.82
CA ALA A 116 1.46 -3.75 -5.02
C ALA A 116 1.77 -5.14 -5.62
N PRO A 117 2.73 -5.29 -6.57
CA PRO A 117 3.14 -6.60 -7.06
C PRO A 117 3.85 -7.46 -6.01
N GLU A 118 4.58 -6.84 -5.07
CA GLU A 118 5.20 -7.56 -3.95
C GLU A 118 4.14 -8.15 -3.02
N PHE A 119 3.01 -7.46 -2.86
CA PHE A 119 1.90 -7.92 -2.02
C PHE A 119 1.20 -9.16 -2.59
N LEU A 120 0.91 -9.22 -3.90
CA LEU A 120 0.04 -10.27 -4.46
C LEU A 120 0.72 -11.21 -5.44
N CYS A 121 1.60 -10.72 -6.32
CA CYS A 121 2.17 -11.55 -7.38
C CYS A 121 3.03 -12.68 -6.80
N SER A 122 3.72 -12.44 -5.69
CA SER A 122 4.56 -13.44 -5.04
C SER A 122 3.76 -14.62 -4.50
N ASP A 123 2.65 -14.36 -3.79
CA ASP A 123 1.81 -15.41 -3.23
C ASP A 123 1.12 -16.25 -4.34
N ARG A 124 0.83 -15.62 -5.48
CA ARG A 124 0.31 -16.31 -6.68
C ARG A 124 1.37 -17.14 -7.39
N ARG A 125 2.57 -16.58 -7.60
CA ARG A 125 3.67 -17.27 -8.29
C ARG A 125 4.07 -18.57 -7.60
N GLU A 126 4.09 -18.56 -6.27
CA GLU A 126 4.47 -19.72 -5.46
C GLU A 126 3.29 -20.66 -5.16
N ASN A 127 2.08 -20.39 -5.69
CA ASN A 127 0.87 -21.20 -5.45
C ASN A 127 0.55 -21.45 -3.97
N VAL A 128 0.88 -20.50 -3.09
CA VAL A 128 0.70 -20.65 -1.63
C VAL A 128 -0.70 -20.24 -1.14
N LEU A 129 -1.56 -19.74 -2.02
CA LEU A 129 -2.92 -19.30 -1.67
C LEU A 129 -3.76 -20.44 -1.09
N SER A 130 -3.62 -21.66 -1.60
CA SER A 130 -4.29 -22.85 -1.04
C SER A 130 -3.91 -23.05 0.44
N LEU A 131 -2.63 -22.89 0.78
CA LEU A 131 -2.13 -23.02 2.16
C LEU A 131 -2.71 -21.95 3.10
N TYR A 132 -2.89 -20.72 2.63
CA TYR A 132 -3.55 -19.66 3.41
C TYR A 132 -5.00 -20.04 3.74
N PHE A 133 -5.71 -20.64 2.79
CA PHE A 133 -7.14 -20.96 2.92
C PHE A 133 -7.42 -22.29 3.64
N CYS A 134 -6.40 -23.10 3.93
CA CYS A 134 -6.58 -24.37 4.64
C CYS A 134 -6.78 -24.26 6.16
N ARG A 135 -6.32 -23.20 6.84
CA ARG A 135 -6.02 -23.31 8.29
C ARG A 135 -6.59 -22.27 9.26
N ALA A 136 -7.01 -21.07 8.84
CA ALA A 136 -7.67 -20.10 9.74
C ALA A 136 -8.18 -18.80 9.08
N ILE A 137 -7.65 -18.44 7.90
CA ILE A 137 -7.86 -17.12 7.28
C ILE A 137 -8.79 -17.29 6.09
N THR A 138 -9.89 -16.56 6.06
CA THR A 138 -10.78 -16.54 4.88
C THR A 138 -10.19 -15.68 3.75
N ARG A 139 -10.70 -15.85 2.53
CA ARG A 139 -10.34 -15.02 1.38
C ARG A 139 -10.53 -13.52 1.64
N LEU A 140 -11.60 -13.18 2.35
CA LEU A 140 -11.90 -11.82 2.75
C LEU A 140 -10.86 -11.31 3.76
N ASP A 141 -10.51 -12.10 4.78
CA ASP A 141 -9.48 -11.70 5.75
C ASP A 141 -8.12 -11.48 5.09
N TYR A 142 -7.76 -12.34 4.13
CA TYR A 142 -6.55 -12.18 3.32
C TYR A 142 -6.60 -10.87 2.52
N LEU A 143 -7.69 -10.62 1.80
CA LEU A 143 -7.86 -9.41 0.99
C LEU A 143 -7.83 -8.14 1.85
N LEU A 144 -8.54 -8.13 2.98
CA LEU A 144 -8.49 -7.04 3.95
C LEU A 144 -7.07 -6.82 4.48
N GLY A 145 -6.32 -7.89 4.75
CA GLY A 145 -4.93 -7.77 5.20
C GLY A 145 -4.04 -7.11 4.14
N LYS A 146 -4.24 -7.45 2.86
CA LYS A 146 -3.50 -6.83 1.75
C LYS A 146 -3.89 -5.37 1.55
N LEU A 147 -5.18 -5.05 1.55
CA LEU A 147 -5.70 -3.69 1.45
C LEU A 147 -5.24 -2.81 2.62
N LEU A 148 -5.33 -3.32 3.85
CA LEU A 148 -4.90 -2.60 5.05
C LEU A 148 -3.39 -2.34 5.03
N GLY A 149 -2.58 -3.34 4.67
CA GLY A 149 -1.13 -3.16 4.56
C GLY A 149 -0.72 -2.17 3.46
N ALA A 150 -1.36 -2.24 2.28
CA ALA A 150 -1.05 -1.32 1.19
C ALA A 150 -1.56 0.09 1.48
N GLY A 151 -2.76 0.21 2.05
CA GLY A 151 -3.33 1.48 2.49
C GLY A 151 -2.49 2.17 3.56
N LEU A 152 -2.01 1.44 4.57
CA LEU A 152 -1.15 2.01 5.60
C LEU A 152 0.19 2.51 5.05
N LEU A 153 0.84 1.75 4.16
CA LEU A 153 2.07 2.23 3.50
C LEU A 153 1.80 3.38 2.53
N ALA A 154 0.63 3.41 1.90
CA ALA A 154 0.23 4.51 1.04
C ALA A 154 0.02 5.79 1.86
N LEU A 155 -0.63 5.68 3.02
CA LEU A 155 -0.87 6.80 3.92
C LEU A 155 0.43 7.41 4.43
N THR A 156 1.49 6.63 4.65
CA THR A 156 2.77 7.20 5.08
C THR A 156 3.45 8.01 3.99
N VAL A 157 3.21 7.73 2.71
CA VAL A 157 3.75 8.51 1.60
C VAL A 157 2.91 9.76 1.32
N THR A 158 1.60 9.74 1.59
CA THR A 158 0.73 10.91 1.39
C THR A 158 0.62 11.79 2.63
N LEU A 159 0.23 11.23 3.78
CA LEU A 159 -0.04 12.01 5.00
C LEU A 159 1.23 12.51 5.68
N ALA A 160 2.32 11.73 5.72
CA ALA A 160 3.53 12.18 6.42
C ALA A 160 4.08 13.50 5.85
N PRO A 161 4.30 13.66 4.52
CA PRO A 161 4.74 14.93 3.98
C PRO A 161 3.65 16.01 4.05
N ALA A 162 2.37 15.66 3.93
CA ALA A 162 1.28 16.62 4.03
C ALA A 162 1.20 17.24 5.45
N LEU A 163 1.38 16.41 6.49
CA LEU A 163 1.48 16.85 7.87
C LEU A 163 2.73 17.71 8.09
N ILE A 164 3.88 17.31 7.54
CA ILE A 164 5.12 18.12 7.61
C ILE A 164 4.87 19.50 7.00
N LEU A 165 4.25 19.57 5.82
CA LEU A 165 3.91 20.83 5.17
C LEU A 165 2.98 21.67 6.05
N TRP A 166 1.88 21.10 6.52
CA TRP A 166 0.91 21.84 7.34
C TRP A 166 1.53 22.36 8.65
N PHE A 167 2.25 21.53 9.39
CA PHE A 167 2.93 21.91 10.63
C PHE A 167 4.04 22.94 10.40
N GLY A 168 4.81 22.80 9.32
CA GLY A 168 5.86 23.75 8.98
C GLY A 168 5.30 25.15 8.72
N ARG A 169 4.15 25.22 8.05
CA ARG A 169 3.44 26.47 7.80
C ARG A 169 2.89 27.13 9.05
N GLN A 170 2.37 26.35 10.00
CA GLN A 170 1.83 26.92 11.26
C GLN A 170 2.95 27.40 12.18
N SER A 171 4.11 26.73 12.15
CA SER A 171 5.28 27.13 12.95
C SER A 171 5.89 28.47 12.52
N GLN A 172 5.55 28.97 11.33
CA GLN A 172 6.04 30.25 10.80
C GLN A 172 5.14 31.44 11.17
N ALA A 173 3.96 31.21 11.76
CA ALA A 173 3.06 32.28 12.17
C ALA A 173 3.55 32.99 13.44
N ASP A 174 3.22 34.27 13.60
CA ASP A 174 3.57 35.07 14.79
C ASP A 174 3.07 34.45 16.11
N ALA A 175 1.90 33.79 16.06
CA ALA A 175 1.31 33.05 17.17
C ALA A 175 1.03 31.59 16.74
N PRO A 176 2.02 30.68 16.85
CA PRO A 176 1.91 29.32 16.31
C PRO A 176 0.78 28.50 16.93
N LEU A 177 0.53 28.65 18.23
CA LEU A 177 -0.52 27.90 18.91
C LEU A 177 -1.91 28.32 18.43
N ASP A 178 -2.13 29.61 18.20
CA ASP A 178 -3.42 30.11 17.70
C ASP A 178 -3.62 29.73 16.22
N ALA A 179 -2.54 29.79 15.42
CA ALA A 179 -2.54 29.30 14.03
C ALA A 179 -2.91 27.80 13.92
N LEU A 180 -2.43 26.96 14.85
CA LEU A 180 -2.78 25.54 14.88
C LEU A 180 -4.28 25.30 15.12
N TRP A 181 -4.89 26.05 16.04
CA TRP A 181 -6.31 25.91 16.37
C TRP A 181 -7.22 26.48 15.27
N SER A 182 -6.87 27.65 14.74
CA SER A 182 -7.64 28.31 13.67
C SER A 182 -7.59 27.54 12.35
N ASN A 183 -6.46 26.93 12.00
CA ASN A 183 -6.27 26.18 10.75
C ASN A 183 -6.58 24.67 10.88
N LEU A 184 -7.21 24.24 11.98
CA LEU A 184 -7.60 22.85 12.19
C LEU A 184 -8.60 22.30 11.13
N PRO A 185 -9.55 23.09 10.60
CA PRO A 185 -10.38 22.65 9.48
C PRO A 185 -9.58 22.30 8.22
N ASP A 186 -8.50 23.03 7.94
CA ASP A 186 -7.62 22.77 6.80
C ASP A 186 -6.82 21.48 6.98
N LEU A 187 -6.44 21.16 8.22
CA LEU A 187 -5.85 19.85 8.54
C LEU A 187 -6.84 18.71 8.21
N GLY A 188 -8.12 18.88 8.55
CA GLY A 188 -9.17 17.91 8.22
C GLY A 188 -9.32 17.68 6.72
N ARG A 189 -9.34 18.78 5.94
CA ARG A 189 -9.38 18.74 4.47
C ARG A 189 -8.16 18.02 3.88
N LEU A 190 -6.96 18.35 4.38
CA LEU A 190 -5.70 17.75 3.95
C LEU A 190 -5.63 16.26 4.27
N VAL A 191 -6.04 15.86 5.48
CA VAL A 191 -6.12 14.44 5.86
C VAL A 191 -7.11 13.71 4.97
N PHE A 192 -8.27 14.29 4.68
CA PHE A 192 -9.27 13.69 3.81
C PHE A 192 -8.74 13.44 2.39
N VAL A 193 -8.14 14.45 1.75
CA VAL A 193 -7.54 14.31 0.41
C VAL A 193 -6.42 13.27 0.42
N GLY A 194 -5.53 13.32 1.42
CA GLY A 194 -4.41 12.37 1.54
C GLY A 194 -4.85 10.92 1.77
N VAL A 195 -5.92 10.70 2.54
CA VAL A 195 -6.53 9.38 2.74
C VAL A 195 -7.19 8.86 1.46
N MET A 196 -7.98 9.70 0.79
CA MET A 196 -8.62 9.34 -0.48
C MET A 196 -7.58 8.97 -1.53
N LEU A 197 -6.54 9.78 -1.72
CA LEU A 197 -5.46 9.51 -2.66
C LEU A 197 -4.74 8.18 -2.35
N ALA A 198 -4.41 7.95 -1.08
CA ALA A 198 -3.74 6.71 -0.65
C ALA A 198 -4.59 5.47 -0.93
N LEU A 199 -5.87 5.48 -0.56
CA LEU A 199 -6.78 4.36 -0.78
C LEU A 199 -7.09 4.14 -2.26
N TYR A 200 -7.27 5.21 -3.01
CA TYR A 200 -7.58 5.17 -4.44
C TYR A 200 -6.46 4.50 -5.24
N LEU A 201 -5.22 4.97 -5.10
CA LEU A 201 -4.10 4.39 -5.85
C LEU A 201 -3.73 3.00 -5.34
N SER A 202 -3.73 2.77 -4.02
CA SER A 202 -3.41 1.44 -3.47
C SER A 202 -4.42 0.36 -3.87
N SER A 203 -5.72 0.68 -3.90
CA SER A 203 -6.74 -0.26 -4.34
C SER A 203 -6.62 -0.59 -5.83
N GLY A 204 -6.36 0.42 -6.68
CA GLY A 204 -6.10 0.22 -8.11
C GLY A 204 -4.86 -0.64 -8.39
N GLY A 205 -3.73 -0.32 -7.75
CA GLY A 205 -2.48 -1.07 -7.91
C GLY A 205 -2.60 -2.53 -7.45
N LEU A 206 -3.28 -2.77 -6.32
CA LEU A 206 -3.57 -4.13 -5.84
C LEU A 206 -4.53 -4.87 -6.77
N MET A 207 -5.55 -4.19 -7.28
CA MET A 207 -6.48 -4.78 -8.25
C MET A 207 -5.71 -5.26 -9.48
N ILE A 208 -4.88 -4.43 -10.11
CA ILE A 208 -4.06 -4.81 -11.25
C ILE A 208 -3.11 -5.97 -10.90
N SER A 209 -2.44 -5.88 -9.75
CA SER A 209 -1.51 -6.93 -9.29
C SER A 209 -2.18 -8.26 -9.02
N SER A 210 -3.50 -8.27 -8.74
CA SER A 210 -4.25 -9.51 -8.58
C SER A 210 -4.35 -10.32 -9.88
N PHE A 211 -4.19 -9.67 -11.04
CA PHE A 211 -4.35 -10.32 -12.35
C PHE A 211 -3.16 -11.16 -12.82
N THR A 212 -1.98 -11.00 -12.20
CA THR A 212 -0.75 -11.65 -12.67
C THR A 212 0.11 -12.17 -11.52
N GLY A 213 0.82 -13.28 -11.76
CA GLY A 213 1.87 -13.77 -10.86
C GLY A 213 3.27 -13.19 -11.17
N ARG A 214 3.41 -12.45 -12.27
CA ARG A 214 4.70 -11.90 -12.71
C ARG A 214 4.82 -10.44 -12.30
N LYS A 215 5.73 -10.17 -11.34
CA LYS A 215 5.92 -8.82 -10.78
C LYS A 215 6.24 -7.77 -11.83
N SER A 216 7.16 -8.05 -12.75
CA SER A 216 7.55 -7.12 -13.81
C SER A 216 6.39 -6.73 -14.72
N ILE A 217 5.52 -7.69 -15.04
CA ILE A 217 4.30 -7.43 -15.84
C ILE A 217 3.33 -6.56 -15.05
N ALA A 218 3.11 -6.83 -13.77
CA ALA A 218 2.23 -6.00 -12.94
C ALA A 218 2.72 -4.55 -12.87
N VAL A 219 4.02 -4.33 -12.61
CA VAL A 219 4.62 -2.98 -12.59
C VAL A 219 4.38 -2.28 -13.93
N ALA A 220 4.67 -2.96 -15.06
CA ALA A 220 4.50 -2.40 -16.38
C ALA A 220 3.03 -2.02 -16.66
N VAL A 221 2.07 -2.90 -16.33
CA VAL A 221 0.64 -2.64 -16.53
C VAL A 221 0.14 -1.50 -15.64
N ILE A 222 0.61 -1.38 -14.39
CA ILE A 222 0.23 -0.25 -13.53
C ILE A 222 0.70 1.08 -14.14
N ILE A 223 1.97 1.17 -14.55
CA ILE A 223 2.55 2.41 -15.07
C ILE A 223 1.99 2.74 -16.46
N VAL A 224 2.10 1.80 -17.40
CA VAL A 224 1.66 2.00 -18.79
C VAL A 224 0.15 2.13 -18.85
N GLY A 225 -0.59 1.38 -18.02
CA GLY A 225 -2.05 1.45 -17.97
C GLY A 225 -2.56 2.84 -17.62
N VAL A 226 -1.97 3.50 -16.63
CA VAL A 226 -2.31 4.90 -16.30
C VAL A 226 -2.01 5.81 -17.48
N VAL A 227 -0.80 5.74 -18.06
CA VAL A 227 -0.43 6.60 -19.21
C VAL A 227 -1.37 6.42 -20.40
N VAL A 228 -1.76 5.18 -20.71
CA VAL A 228 -2.70 4.87 -21.79
C VAL A 228 -4.09 5.41 -21.47
N ILE A 229 -4.58 5.26 -20.23
CA ILE A 229 -5.87 5.81 -19.81
C ILE A 229 -5.85 7.34 -19.94
N GLU A 230 -4.81 8.02 -19.47
CA GLU A 230 -4.69 9.47 -19.59
C GLU A 230 -4.66 9.93 -21.05
N ALA A 231 -3.90 9.23 -21.91
CA ALA A 231 -3.86 9.54 -23.33
C ALA A 231 -5.22 9.35 -24.01
N LEU A 232 -5.95 8.29 -23.67
CA LEU A 232 -7.29 8.04 -24.19
C LEU A 232 -8.29 9.09 -23.72
N VAL A 233 -8.23 9.51 -22.45
CA VAL A 233 -9.09 10.58 -21.92
C VAL A 233 -8.78 11.90 -22.62
N GLY A 234 -7.52 12.23 -22.85
CA GLY A 234 -7.13 13.43 -23.61
C GLY A 234 -7.62 13.42 -25.06
N LEU A 235 -7.63 12.26 -25.72
CA LEU A 235 -8.24 12.13 -27.05
C LEU A 235 -9.76 12.26 -26.99
N LEU A 236 -10.40 11.64 -25.99
CA LEU A 236 -11.84 11.68 -25.80
C LEU A 236 -12.33 13.11 -25.51
N SER A 237 -11.59 13.89 -24.73
CA SER A 237 -11.93 15.28 -24.43
C SER A 237 -11.89 16.17 -25.65
N VAL A 238 -11.10 15.84 -26.69
CA VAL A 238 -11.08 16.60 -27.95
C VAL A 238 -12.16 16.09 -28.92
N ALA A 239 -12.50 14.81 -28.86
CA ALA A 239 -13.45 14.18 -29.77
C ALA A 239 -14.92 14.38 -29.36
N VAL A 240 -15.20 14.71 -28.10
CA VAL A 240 -16.55 14.87 -27.55
C VAL A 240 -16.84 16.34 -27.33
N ASP A 241 -17.84 16.86 -28.03
CA ASP A 241 -18.37 18.21 -27.83
C ASP A 241 -19.55 18.23 -26.84
N GLY A 242 -19.69 19.33 -26.10
CA GLY A 242 -20.84 19.63 -25.24
C GLY A 242 -20.77 19.06 -23.82
N ASP A 243 -21.92 19.03 -23.12
CA ASP A 243 -22.05 18.67 -21.70
C ASP A 243 -21.58 17.25 -21.34
N LEU A 244 -21.35 16.39 -22.33
CA LEU A 244 -20.81 15.04 -22.09
C LEU A 244 -19.30 15.03 -21.89
N GLN A 245 -18.59 16.04 -22.39
CA GLN A 245 -17.14 16.17 -22.30
C GLN A 245 -16.66 16.17 -20.83
N ARG A 246 -17.39 16.86 -19.93
CA ARG A 246 -17.06 16.93 -18.50
C ARG A 246 -16.99 15.56 -17.81
N TYR A 247 -17.75 14.57 -18.28
CA TYR A 247 -17.75 13.23 -17.69
C TYR A 247 -16.53 12.39 -18.10
N SER A 248 -15.74 12.83 -19.09
CA SER A 248 -14.48 12.17 -19.46
C SER A 248 -13.48 12.12 -18.29
N ILE A 249 -13.56 13.11 -17.38
CA ILE A 249 -12.71 13.21 -16.19
C ILE A 249 -12.86 12.00 -15.28
N VAL A 250 -14.07 11.43 -15.15
CA VAL A 250 -14.37 10.29 -14.27
C VAL A 250 -13.51 9.07 -14.58
N VAL A 251 -13.04 8.96 -15.83
CA VAL A 251 -12.20 7.85 -16.30
C VAL A 251 -10.72 8.06 -15.98
N SER A 252 -10.26 9.31 -15.83
CA SER A 252 -8.86 9.65 -15.57
C SER A 252 -8.55 9.60 -14.07
N PRO A 253 -7.67 8.68 -13.62
CA PRO A 253 -7.24 8.65 -12.23
C PRO A 253 -6.54 9.93 -11.79
N THR A 254 -5.81 10.59 -12.71
CA THR A 254 -5.09 11.82 -12.42
C THR A 254 -6.06 12.98 -12.25
N LEU A 255 -6.98 13.20 -13.20
CA LEU A 255 -7.93 14.31 -13.15
C LEU A 255 -8.93 14.19 -12.00
N VAL A 256 -9.39 12.97 -11.66
CA VAL A 256 -10.25 12.77 -10.48
C VAL A 256 -9.51 13.16 -9.19
N SER A 257 -8.24 12.77 -9.06
CA SER A 257 -7.46 13.09 -7.86
C SER A 257 -7.10 14.57 -7.74
N ALA A 258 -6.77 15.21 -8.87
CA ALA A 258 -6.50 16.64 -8.95
C ALA A 258 -7.77 17.45 -8.65
N GLY A 259 -8.88 17.12 -9.31
CA GLY A 259 -10.18 17.75 -9.12
C GLY A 259 -10.68 17.67 -7.68
N LEU A 260 -10.44 16.56 -6.97
CA LEU A 260 -10.76 16.48 -5.54
C LEU A 260 -9.96 17.51 -4.72
N SER A 261 -8.67 17.66 -4.98
CA SER A 261 -7.83 18.60 -4.25
C SER A 261 -8.17 20.05 -4.60
N ASP A 262 -8.28 20.38 -5.89
CA ASP A 262 -8.64 21.71 -6.35
C ASP A 262 -10.01 22.13 -5.82
N SER A 263 -11.04 21.29 -5.93
CA SER A 263 -12.39 21.64 -5.42
C SER A 263 -12.49 21.82 -3.91
N ILE A 264 -11.58 21.24 -3.13
CA ILE A 264 -11.54 21.39 -1.66
C ILE A 264 -10.79 22.67 -1.26
N PHE A 265 -9.69 22.98 -1.93
CA PHE A 265 -8.82 24.11 -1.56
C PHE A 265 -9.07 25.38 -2.38
N ARG A 266 -9.78 25.28 -3.51
CA ARG A 266 -10.16 26.35 -4.44
C ARG A 266 -11.62 26.16 -4.91
N PRO A 267 -12.60 26.26 -4.00
CA PRO A 267 -13.99 25.99 -4.33
C PRO A 267 -14.59 26.96 -5.37
N ASP A 268 -13.99 28.14 -5.54
CA ASP A 268 -14.47 29.19 -6.44
C ASP A 268 -13.83 29.13 -7.84
N ASP A 269 -13.03 28.10 -8.14
CA ASP A 269 -12.38 27.94 -9.45
C ASP A 269 -13.42 27.59 -10.54
N PRO A 270 -13.61 28.46 -11.56
CA PRO A 270 -14.60 28.24 -12.62
C PRO A 270 -14.23 27.09 -13.57
N THR A 271 -13.00 26.57 -13.50
CA THR A 271 -12.55 25.45 -14.33
C THR A 271 -12.97 24.09 -13.79
N LEU A 272 -13.54 24.03 -12.58
CA LEU A 272 -14.01 22.80 -11.97
C LEU A 272 -15.34 22.33 -12.56
N ASP A 273 -15.33 21.15 -13.17
CA ASP A 273 -16.53 20.52 -13.73
C ASP A 273 -17.52 20.02 -12.67
N PHE A 274 -17.01 19.66 -11.48
CA PHE A 274 -17.82 19.07 -10.41
C PHE A 274 -17.47 19.66 -9.03
N PRO A 275 -18.43 19.64 -8.09
CA PRO A 275 -18.12 19.90 -6.68
C PRO A 275 -17.27 18.77 -6.08
N TRP A 276 -16.62 19.04 -4.94
CA TRP A 276 -15.72 18.10 -4.27
C TRP A 276 -16.30 16.70 -4.02
N TRP A 277 -17.60 16.62 -3.71
CA TRP A 277 -18.26 15.35 -3.44
C TRP A 277 -18.38 14.48 -4.69
N GLY A 278 -18.46 15.07 -5.89
CA GLY A 278 -18.51 14.32 -7.16
C GLY A 278 -17.22 13.53 -7.40
N TYR A 279 -16.07 14.17 -7.17
CA TYR A 279 -14.76 13.52 -7.22
C TYR A 279 -14.62 12.47 -6.12
N ALA A 280 -15.02 12.79 -4.89
CA ALA A 280 -14.96 11.85 -3.76
C ALA A 280 -15.80 10.58 -4.00
N VAL A 281 -17.04 10.74 -4.48
CA VAL A 281 -17.92 9.61 -4.84
C VAL A 281 -17.29 8.77 -5.93
N THR A 282 -16.72 9.41 -6.96
CA THR A 282 -16.01 8.69 -8.03
C THR A 282 -14.87 7.84 -7.46
N MET A 283 -14.01 8.42 -6.61
CA MET A 283 -12.92 7.68 -5.98
C MET A 283 -13.43 6.51 -5.13
N VAL A 284 -14.47 6.72 -4.32
CA VAL A 284 -15.06 5.67 -3.49
C VAL A 284 -15.65 4.55 -4.34
N VAL A 285 -16.38 4.86 -5.41
CA VAL A 285 -16.93 3.88 -6.34
C VAL A 285 -15.82 3.07 -7.02
N THR A 286 -14.75 3.72 -7.47
CA THR A 286 -13.59 3.01 -8.04
C THR A 286 -12.92 2.11 -7.00
N ILE A 287 -12.69 2.59 -5.77
CA ILE A 287 -12.12 1.79 -4.69
C ILE A 287 -12.97 0.54 -4.42
N LEU A 288 -14.28 0.71 -4.25
CA LEU A 288 -15.21 -0.39 -4.02
C LEU A 288 -15.26 -1.35 -5.23
N GLY A 289 -15.21 -0.82 -6.45
CA GLY A 289 -15.11 -1.61 -7.68
C GLY A 289 -13.83 -2.46 -7.73
N CYS A 290 -12.68 -1.88 -7.42
CA CYS A 290 -11.40 -2.58 -7.31
C CYS A 290 -11.46 -3.71 -6.29
N ILE A 291 -12.00 -3.43 -5.09
CA ILE A 291 -12.16 -4.42 -4.02
C ILE A 291 -13.11 -5.54 -4.46
N ALA A 292 -14.24 -5.22 -5.10
CA ALA A 292 -15.22 -6.19 -5.56
C ALA A 292 -14.66 -7.10 -6.66
N ILE A 293 -13.89 -6.54 -7.62
CA ILE A 293 -13.20 -7.29 -8.67
C ILE A 293 -12.19 -8.27 -8.05
N MET A 294 -11.36 -7.80 -7.13
CA MET A 294 -10.41 -8.64 -6.41
C MET A 294 -11.12 -9.75 -5.64
N TYR A 295 -12.17 -9.42 -4.90
CA TYR A 295 -12.94 -10.40 -4.13
C TYR A 295 -13.52 -11.49 -5.02
N ARG A 296 -14.20 -11.11 -6.12
CA ARG A 296 -14.74 -12.07 -7.10
C ARG A 296 -13.67 -12.98 -7.68
N ARG A 297 -12.48 -12.44 -7.94
CA ARG A 297 -11.35 -13.22 -8.46
C ARG A 297 -10.89 -14.28 -7.47
N TYR A 298 -10.61 -13.91 -6.23
CA TYR A 298 -10.16 -14.87 -5.21
C TYR A 298 -11.24 -15.88 -4.84
N VAL A 299 -12.52 -15.52 -4.97
CA VAL A 299 -13.63 -16.47 -4.74
C VAL A 299 -13.77 -17.50 -5.87
N ARG A 300 -13.49 -17.15 -7.13
CA ARG A 300 -13.70 -18.04 -8.29
C ARG A 300 -12.61 -19.08 -8.56
N GLU A 301 -11.47 -19.04 -7.87
CA GLU A 301 -10.37 -20.02 -8.09
C GLU A 301 -10.63 -21.39 -7.42
N ASP A 302 -11.90 -21.82 -7.35
CA ASP A 302 -12.38 -23.17 -6.98
C ASP A 302 -13.01 -23.86 -8.20
#